data_AF-B9GW13-F1
#
_entry.id   AF-B9GW13-F1
#
_cell.length_a   1.000
_cell.length_b   1.000
_cell.length_c   1.000
_cell.angle_alpha   90.00
_cell.angle_beta   90.00
_cell.angle_gamma   90.00
#
_symmetry.space_group_name_H-M   'P 1'
#
loop_
_entity.id
_entity.type
_entity.pdbx_description
1 polymer ?
#
loop_
_entity_poly.entity_id
_entity_poly.type
_entity_poly.pdbx_seq_one_letter_code
_entity_poly.pdbx_strand_id
1 'polypeptide(L)'
;MASRAHEQALAAMLSHLALSFDGAILGAALAYAAVRSFLNFTANSKSLAKIRKAPTLSVSDLRSLLQNHDQDHQDQEQKLVIVRGQVEAKSAVDGSGKKSSRDSNVLLSHESGDKAVILQRTQTCIYNEWKGFFGWTSDLRSIFGRSLKEQETTFLRTVPFTLVEGGQWPQSDYVIVNMDGSSHPLPLTMVYHQLQPIVASRYTFIQALFGHEYPVGVLHEEKILPLGKCISAVGICNSKDGIPEIKSCKELPYFLADMTKDEMVADLAFKAKILLWSGIVLGSLSIGVLGFAVMRNWNKWKAWRQRRSQQPIHTTSDEDVSQIDDNEDAGDVPEGQLCVICLMRRRRAAFIPCGHLACCHTCAVSVESEVSPKCPLCRQAVRNSIRIFEC
;
A
#
# COMPACT_ATOMS: atom_id res chain seq x y z
N MET A 1 -29.89 3.77 11.49
CA MET A 1 -30.18 3.52 10.06
C MET A 1 -29.02 3.86 9.13
N ALA A 2 -28.15 4.84 9.45
CA ALA A 2 -26.98 5.18 8.63
C ALA A 2 -25.86 4.11 8.55
N SER A 3 -25.70 3.25 9.57
CA SER A 3 -24.68 2.18 9.54
C SER A 3 -24.98 1.07 8.54
N ARG A 4 -26.25 0.65 8.43
CA ARG A 4 -26.68 -0.39 7.47
C ARG A 4 -26.59 0.08 6.02
N ALA A 5 -26.85 1.36 5.74
CA ALA A 5 -26.70 1.92 4.40
C ALA A 5 -25.23 1.98 3.98
N HIS A 6 -24.31 2.28 4.92
CA HIS A 6 -22.88 2.28 4.65
C HIS A 6 -22.34 0.86 4.41
N GLU A 7 -22.79 -0.14 5.18
CA GLU A 7 -22.43 -1.55 4.97
C GLU A 7 -22.98 -2.10 3.65
N GLN A 8 -24.21 -1.74 3.26
CA GLN A 8 -24.80 -2.12 1.98
C GLN A 8 -24.07 -1.47 0.79
N ALA A 9 -23.66 -0.21 0.93
CA ALA A 9 -22.87 0.48 -0.09
C ALA A 9 -21.45 -0.11 -0.21
N LEU A 10 -20.82 -0.47 0.90
CA LEU A 10 -19.53 -1.17 0.93
C LEU A 10 -19.64 -2.55 0.29
N ALA A 11 -20.67 -3.32 0.62
CA ALA A 11 -20.93 -4.63 0.02
C ALA A 11 -21.20 -4.53 -1.48
N ALA A 12 -21.96 -3.52 -1.92
CA ALA A 12 -22.21 -3.26 -3.34
C ALA A 12 -20.92 -2.89 -4.08
N MET A 13 -20.08 -2.02 -3.51
CA MET A 13 -18.79 -1.64 -4.09
C MET A 13 -17.81 -2.82 -4.17
N LEU A 14 -17.74 -3.64 -3.11
CA LEU A 14 -16.95 -4.87 -3.12
C LEU A 14 -17.46 -5.87 -4.16
N SER A 15 -18.77 -5.98 -4.34
CA SER A 15 -19.38 -6.85 -5.35
C SER A 15 -19.11 -6.37 -6.78
N HIS A 16 -19.15 -5.05 -7.01
CA HIS A 16 -18.84 -4.47 -8.31
C HIS A 16 -17.35 -4.60 -8.65
N LEU A 17 -16.45 -4.40 -7.68
CA LEU A 17 -15.01 -4.64 -7.85
C LEU A 17 -14.69 -6.12 -8.10
N ALA A 18 -15.43 -7.04 -7.46
CA ALA A 18 -15.30 -8.48 -7.69
C ALA A 18 -15.85 -8.94 -9.05
N LEU A 19 -16.76 -8.18 -9.65
CA LEU A 19 -17.34 -8.46 -10.96
C LEU A 19 -16.61 -7.74 -12.10
N SER A 20 -15.92 -6.62 -11.83
CA SER A 20 -15.22 -5.83 -12.84
C SER A 20 -13.83 -6.36 -13.19
N PHE A 21 -13.18 -7.08 -12.27
CA PHE A 21 -11.90 -7.76 -12.52
C PHE A 21 -12.16 -9.24 -12.81
N ASP A 22 -11.38 -9.84 -13.73
CA ASP A 22 -11.27 -11.29 -13.82
C ASP A 22 -10.98 -11.82 -12.40
N GLY A 23 -11.89 -12.60 -11.81
CA GLY A 23 -11.83 -12.97 -10.39
C GLY A 23 -10.47 -13.54 -9.92
N ALA A 24 -9.64 -14.02 -10.85
CA ALA A 24 -8.24 -14.36 -10.61
C ALA A 24 -7.38 -13.19 -10.10
N ILE A 25 -7.54 -11.97 -10.63
CA ILE A 25 -6.78 -10.77 -10.22
C ILE A 25 -7.16 -10.37 -8.80
N LEU A 26 -8.47 -10.31 -8.50
CA LEU A 26 -8.94 -10.05 -7.14
C LEU A 26 -8.47 -11.13 -6.17
N GLY A 27 -8.55 -12.40 -6.57
CA GLY A 27 -8.06 -13.54 -5.79
C GLY A 27 -6.56 -13.45 -5.48
N ALA A 28 -5.74 -13.02 -6.44
CA ALA A 28 -4.30 -12.80 -6.27
C ALA A 28 -3.99 -11.58 -5.38
N ALA A 29 -4.72 -10.48 -5.51
CA ALA A 29 -4.57 -9.31 -4.66
C ALA A 29 -4.90 -9.62 -3.19
N LEU A 30 -5.99 -10.37 -2.95
CA LEU A 30 -6.36 -10.84 -1.61
C LEU A 30 -5.32 -11.82 -1.05
N ALA A 31 -4.79 -12.73 -1.88
CA ALA A 31 -3.70 -13.63 -1.48
C ALA A 31 -2.47 -12.84 -1.02
N TYR A 32 -2.06 -11.83 -1.80
CA TYR A 32 -0.93 -10.96 -1.46
C TYR A 32 -1.16 -10.22 -0.14
N ALA A 33 -2.37 -9.66 0.06
CA ALA A 33 -2.74 -9.00 1.30
C ALA A 33 -2.70 -9.96 2.51
N ALA A 34 -3.18 -11.19 2.34
CA ALA A 34 -3.13 -12.23 3.37
C ALA A 34 -1.69 -12.61 3.75
N VAL A 35 -0.82 -12.82 2.75
CA VAL A 35 0.62 -13.09 2.97
C VAL A 35 1.28 -11.93 3.71
N ARG A 36 1.03 -10.68 3.31
CA ARG A 36 1.58 -9.50 3.98
C ARG A 36 1.08 -9.39 5.43
N SER A 37 -0.18 -9.71 5.69
CA SER A 37 -0.72 -9.75 7.05
C SER A 37 0.00 -10.79 7.91
N PHE A 38 0.25 -11.97 7.36
CA PHE A 38 0.98 -13.03 8.05
C PHE A 38 2.44 -12.67 8.33
N LEU A 39 3.15 -12.07 7.36
CA LEU A 39 4.52 -11.57 7.57
C LEU A 39 4.56 -10.53 8.70
N ASN A 40 3.65 -9.56 8.69
CA ASN A 40 3.54 -8.56 9.76
C ASN A 40 3.17 -9.18 11.10
N PHE A 41 2.32 -10.21 11.13
CA PHE A 41 2.02 -10.97 12.34
C PHE A 41 3.27 -11.66 12.91
N THR A 42 4.07 -12.32 12.06
CA THR A 42 5.32 -12.97 12.51
C THR A 42 6.34 -11.96 13.04
N ALA A 43 6.43 -10.77 12.42
CA ALA A 43 7.29 -9.69 12.92
C ALA A 43 6.82 -9.18 14.29
N ASN A 44 5.53 -8.83 14.43
CA ASN A 44 4.97 -8.31 15.68
C ASN A 44 5.01 -9.34 16.82
N SER A 45 4.77 -10.62 16.52
CA SER A 45 4.86 -11.69 17.53
C SER A 45 6.30 -11.93 18.01
N LYS A 46 7.30 -11.84 17.12
CA LYS A 46 8.72 -11.86 17.50
C LYS A 46 9.07 -10.66 18.39
N SER A 47 8.66 -9.45 18.02
CA SER A 47 8.89 -8.25 18.82
C SER A 47 8.17 -8.33 20.18
N LEU A 48 6.94 -8.88 20.23
CA LEU A 48 6.21 -9.12 21.48
C LEU A 48 6.96 -10.08 22.40
N ALA A 49 7.51 -11.17 21.86
CA ALA A 49 8.29 -12.12 22.65
C ALA A 49 9.56 -11.45 23.22
N LYS A 50 10.23 -10.61 22.44
CA LYS A 50 11.41 -9.83 22.88
C LYS A 50 11.07 -8.83 23.98
N ILE A 51 10.01 -8.03 23.80
CA ILE A 51 9.56 -7.03 24.78
C ILE A 51 9.08 -7.69 26.08
N ARG A 52 8.40 -8.84 26.00
CA ARG A 52 7.96 -9.58 27.19
C ARG A 52 9.15 -10.07 28.02
N LYS A 53 10.20 -10.58 27.35
CA LYS A 53 11.44 -11.07 27.99
C LYS A 53 12.33 -9.94 28.52
N ALA A 54 12.27 -8.75 27.93
CA ALA A 54 13.09 -7.62 28.35
C ALA A 54 12.78 -7.17 29.79
N PRO A 55 13.79 -7.01 30.66
CA PRO A 55 13.57 -6.47 32.00
C PRO A 55 13.21 -4.97 31.94
N THR A 56 12.25 -4.58 32.77
CA THR A 56 12.00 -3.17 33.11
C THR A 56 12.91 -2.79 34.25
N LEU A 57 13.77 -1.80 34.02
CA LEU A 57 14.78 -1.38 34.98
C LEU A 57 14.60 0.09 35.31
N SER A 58 14.89 0.44 36.56
CA SER A 58 15.13 1.81 36.97
C SER A 58 16.46 2.30 36.38
N VAL A 59 16.73 3.60 36.46
CA VAL A 59 17.99 4.15 35.95
C VAL A 59 19.15 3.71 36.85
N SER A 60 18.92 3.64 38.17
CA SER A 60 19.91 3.16 39.13
C SER A 60 20.24 1.67 38.93
N ASP A 61 19.25 0.82 38.69
CA ASP A 61 19.46 -0.61 38.43
C ASP A 61 20.18 -0.88 37.10
N LEU A 62 20.01 0.02 36.13
CA LEU A 62 20.70 -0.09 34.86
C LEU A 62 22.22 0.12 35.01
N ARG A 63 22.65 1.07 35.87
CA ARG A 63 24.06 1.30 36.14
C ARG A 63 24.71 0.09 36.84
N SER A 64 24.02 -0.53 37.79
CA SER A 64 24.54 -1.73 38.48
C SER A 64 24.67 -2.92 37.52
N LEU A 65 23.71 -3.10 36.61
CA LEU A 65 23.79 -4.14 35.58
C LEU A 65 24.95 -3.94 34.60
N LEU A 66 25.26 -2.69 34.23
CA LEU A 66 26.39 -2.40 33.34
C LEU A 66 27.74 -2.57 34.06
N GLN A 67 27.86 -2.15 35.31
CA GLN A 67 29.09 -2.31 36.10
C GLN A 67 29.46 -3.78 36.31
N ASN A 68 28.48 -4.66 36.45
CA ASN A 68 28.73 -6.10 36.57
C ASN A 68 29.19 -6.74 35.25
N HIS A 69 28.88 -6.13 34.11
CA HIS A 69 29.18 -6.70 32.79
C HIS A 69 30.59 -6.35 32.28
N ASP A 70 31.21 -5.28 32.80
CA ASP A 70 32.59 -4.92 32.47
C ASP A 70 33.62 -5.97 32.97
N GLN A 71 33.20 -6.93 33.82
CA GLN A 71 34.06 -8.00 34.36
C GLN A 71 33.97 -9.33 33.60
N ASP A 72 32.89 -9.61 32.86
CA ASP A 72 32.70 -10.88 32.15
C ASP A 72 32.85 -10.68 30.63
N HIS A 73 34.04 -11.02 30.13
CA HIS A 73 34.47 -10.83 28.74
C HIS A 73 33.99 -11.90 27.74
N GLN A 74 32.86 -12.58 27.99
CA GLN A 74 32.34 -13.59 27.06
C GLN A 74 30.83 -13.40 26.81
N ASP A 75 30.51 -13.23 25.53
CA ASP A 75 29.20 -12.96 24.92
C ASP A 75 28.62 -11.55 25.14
N GLN A 76 28.93 -10.63 24.21
CA GLN A 76 28.22 -9.35 24.02
C GLN A 76 26.79 -9.61 23.53
N GLU A 77 25.95 -10.23 24.36
CA GLU A 77 24.51 -10.24 24.12
C GLU A 77 24.01 -8.82 24.39
N GLN A 78 23.80 -8.05 23.32
CA GLN A 78 23.23 -6.70 23.37
C GLN A 78 21.90 -6.74 24.14
N LYS A 79 21.97 -6.44 25.44
CA LYS A 79 20.84 -6.67 26.34
C LYS A 79 19.77 -5.63 26.07
N LEU A 80 18.64 -6.12 25.56
CA LEU A 80 17.44 -5.32 25.38
C LEU A 80 16.88 -4.95 26.75
N VAL A 81 16.75 -3.67 27.02
CA VAL A 81 16.23 -3.12 28.28
C VAL A 81 15.09 -2.15 28.01
N ILE A 82 14.22 -2.00 29.00
CA ILE A 82 13.15 -1.00 29.00
C ILE A 82 13.36 -0.11 30.22
N VAL A 83 13.61 1.17 29.98
CA VAL A 83 13.80 2.18 31.03
C VAL A 83 12.69 3.21 30.95
N ARG A 84 12.07 3.51 32.08
CA ARG A 84 11.05 4.55 32.19
C ARG A 84 11.61 5.73 32.97
N GLY A 85 11.47 6.94 32.43
CA GLY A 85 12.00 8.14 33.06
C GLY A 85 11.34 9.42 32.56
N GLN A 86 11.63 10.53 33.24
CA GLN A 86 11.24 11.87 32.83
C GLN A 86 12.26 12.44 31.86
N VAL A 87 11.77 13.14 30.83
CA VAL A 87 12.62 13.76 29.82
C VAL A 87 13.24 15.05 30.36
N GLU A 88 14.56 15.13 30.34
CA GLU A 88 15.32 16.34 30.67
C GLU A 88 16.37 16.66 29.61
N ALA A 89 16.73 17.93 29.47
CA ALA A 89 17.81 18.32 28.57
C ALA A 89 19.17 17.96 29.16
N LYS A 90 20.10 17.45 28.33
CA LYS A 90 21.45 17.07 28.80
C LYS A 90 22.19 18.24 29.46
N SER A 91 21.99 19.45 28.94
CA SER A 91 22.59 20.68 29.49
C SER A 91 22.16 21.00 30.92
N ALA A 92 21.00 20.50 31.37
CA ALA A 92 20.61 20.62 32.76
C ALA A 92 21.53 19.76 33.64
N VAL A 93 21.77 18.51 33.25
CA VAL A 93 22.49 17.51 34.03
C VAL A 93 23.99 17.79 34.16
N ASP A 94 24.64 18.27 33.10
CA ASP A 94 26.08 18.59 33.11
C ASP A 94 26.41 19.88 33.92
N GLY A 95 25.39 20.63 34.34
CA GLY A 95 25.48 21.94 35.00
C GLY A 95 25.82 21.89 36.48
N SER A 96 27.01 21.41 36.85
CA SER A 96 27.55 21.63 38.19
C SER A 96 27.85 23.13 38.41
N GLY A 97 26.96 23.82 39.14
CA GLY A 97 27.29 25.07 39.83
C GLY A 97 27.27 26.37 39.03
N LYS A 98 26.15 26.74 38.40
CA LYS A 98 25.66 28.13 38.33
C LYS A 98 24.25 28.19 37.75
N LYS A 99 23.29 28.50 38.63
CA LYS A 99 21.88 28.74 38.25
C LYS A 99 21.78 29.95 37.32
N SER A 100 21.59 29.69 36.04
CA SER A 100 20.86 30.54 35.10
C SER A 100 19.78 29.66 34.49
N SER A 101 18.52 29.83 34.90
CA SER A 101 17.35 29.12 34.36
C SER A 101 17.08 29.45 32.86
N ARG A 102 17.96 30.23 32.24
CA ARG A 102 17.81 30.86 30.94
C ARG A 102 18.69 30.27 29.84
N ASP A 103 19.69 29.44 30.19
CA ASP A 103 20.71 28.90 29.24
C ASP A 103 20.71 27.37 29.11
N SER A 104 19.61 26.68 29.45
CA SER A 104 19.50 25.29 29.03
C SER A 104 19.29 25.26 27.51
N ASN A 105 20.15 24.55 26.78
CA ASN A 105 20.05 24.33 25.33
C ASN A 105 18.78 23.50 25.03
N VAL A 106 17.63 24.15 25.13
CA VAL A 106 16.29 23.59 25.02
C VAL A 106 15.60 24.26 23.85
N LEU A 107 14.86 23.48 23.07
CA LEU A 107 14.09 24.02 21.96
C LEU A 107 12.84 24.68 22.51
N LEU A 108 12.51 25.84 21.97
CA LEU A 108 11.25 26.52 22.25
C LEU A 108 10.33 26.32 21.05
N SER A 109 9.06 25.98 21.28
CA SER A 109 8.05 26.11 20.22
C SER A 109 7.93 27.59 19.84
N HIS A 110 7.81 27.84 18.54
CA HIS A 110 7.70 29.20 18.01
C HIS A 110 6.40 29.87 18.44
N GLU A 111 5.31 29.10 18.49
CA GLU A 111 3.96 29.60 18.75
C GLU A 111 3.55 29.47 20.22
N SER A 112 3.84 28.34 20.88
CA SER A 112 3.44 28.13 22.28
C SER A 112 4.47 28.62 23.31
N GLY A 113 5.74 28.76 22.89
CA GLY A 113 6.85 29.06 23.81
C GLY A 113 7.21 27.90 24.75
N ASP A 114 6.62 26.71 24.54
CA ASP A 114 6.89 25.54 25.38
C ASP A 114 8.31 25.00 25.19
N LYS A 115 8.90 24.55 26.29
CA LYS A 115 10.24 23.96 26.35
C LYS A 115 10.21 22.49 25.93
N ALA A 116 11.03 22.12 24.96
CA ALA A 116 11.08 20.79 24.36
C ALA A 116 12.50 20.32 24.02
N VAL A 117 12.67 19.00 23.93
CA VAL A 117 13.92 18.37 23.49
C VAL A 117 13.87 17.91 22.03
N ILE A 118 12.67 17.64 21.52
CA ILE A 118 12.42 17.31 20.12
C ILE A 118 11.31 18.23 19.64
N LEU A 119 11.52 18.86 18.49
CA LEU A 119 10.53 19.70 17.81
C LEU A 119 10.38 19.17 16.37
N GLN A 120 9.17 18.72 16.04
CA GLN A 120 8.78 18.35 14.69
C GLN A 120 7.76 19.36 14.18
N ARG A 121 8.09 19.98 13.05
CA ARG A 121 7.19 20.88 12.32
C ARG A 121 6.80 20.23 11.02
N THR A 122 5.50 20.11 10.79
CA THR A 122 4.93 19.58 9.56
C THR A 122 4.11 20.67 8.90
N GLN A 123 4.33 20.91 7.61
CA GLN A 123 3.44 21.73 6.78
C GLN A 123 2.81 20.84 5.73
N THR A 124 1.47 20.75 5.74
CA THR A 124 0.69 19.98 4.77
C THR A 124 -0.15 20.91 3.93
N CYS A 125 0.09 20.91 2.61
CA CYS A 125 -0.81 21.58 1.67
C CYS A 125 -2.03 20.70 1.42
N ILE A 126 -3.20 21.18 1.84
CA ILE A 126 -4.48 20.50 1.63
C ILE A 126 -5.03 20.94 0.28
N TYR A 127 -5.30 19.97 -0.58
CA TYR A 127 -5.96 20.14 -1.86
C TYR A 127 -7.40 19.67 -1.77
N ASN A 128 -8.31 20.35 -2.47
CA ASN A 128 -9.69 19.89 -2.58
C ASN A 128 -9.97 19.38 -3.99
N GLU A 129 -10.69 18.26 -4.04
CA GLU A 129 -11.19 17.68 -5.27
C GLU A 129 -12.69 17.98 -5.37
N TRP A 130 -13.10 18.66 -6.44
CA TRP A 130 -14.52 18.83 -6.74
C TRP A 130 -15.00 17.66 -7.61
N LYS A 131 -16.02 16.93 -7.17
CA LYS A 131 -16.73 15.96 -8.01
C LYS A 131 -17.57 16.72 -9.03
N GLY A 132 -17.03 16.86 -10.24
CA GLY A 132 -17.67 17.60 -11.33
C GLY A 132 -19.07 17.10 -11.69
N PHE A 133 -19.91 18.03 -12.14
CA PHE A 133 -21.32 17.85 -12.55
C PHE A 133 -21.55 16.82 -13.67
N PHE A 134 -20.50 16.36 -14.37
CA PHE A 134 -20.61 15.47 -15.52
C PHE A 134 -20.32 13.99 -15.26
N GLY A 135 -19.98 13.57 -14.04
CA GLY A 135 -19.86 12.14 -13.70
C GLY A 135 -18.82 11.31 -14.47
N TRP A 136 -18.01 11.93 -15.35
CA TRP A 136 -16.89 11.31 -16.06
C TRP A 136 -15.62 11.54 -15.25
N THR A 137 -14.94 10.46 -14.89
CA THR A 137 -14.19 10.37 -13.63
C THR A 137 -12.70 10.67 -13.76
N SER A 138 -12.21 11.47 -12.81
CA SER A 138 -10.82 11.50 -12.32
C SER A 138 -10.28 10.13 -11.84
N ASP A 139 -11.13 9.09 -11.75
CA ASP A 139 -10.80 7.76 -11.23
C ASP A 139 -9.77 6.97 -12.04
N LEU A 140 -9.51 7.30 -13.32
CA LEU A 140 -8.43 6.59 -14.02
C LEU A 140 -7.04 7.00 -13.49
N ARG A 141 -6.93 8.19 -12.87
CA ARG A 141 -5.68 8.68 -12.28
C ARG A 141 -5.48 8.18 -10.84
N SER A 142 -6.55 7.91 -10.08
CA SER A 142 -6.46 7.25 -8.77
C SER A 142 -5.99 5.78 -8.86
N ILE A 143 -6.21 5.12 -10.01
CA ILE A 143 -5.81 3.73 -10.27
C ILE A 143 -4.36 3.60 -10.78
N PHE A 144 -3.87 4.55 -11.59
CA PHE A 144 -2.51 4.50 -12.18
C PHE A 144 -1.49 5.47 -11.56
N GLY A 145 -1.94 6.53 -10.90
CA GLY A 145 -1.09 7.52 -10.26
C GLY A 145 -1.12 7.34 -8.75
N ARG A 146 -0.10 6.69 -8.19
CA ARG A 146 0.20 6.81 -6.75
C ARG A 146 0.09 8.28 -6.36
N SER A 147 -0.84 8.60 -5.45
CA SER A 147 -0.82 9.77 -4.57
C SER A 147 -0.01 10.91 -5.17
N LEU A 148 -0.62 11.75 -6.01
CA LEU A 148 -0.03 13.06 -6.32
C LEU A 148 -0.16 13.99 -5.10
N LYS A 149 0.26 13.44 -3.95
CA LYS A 149 1.06 14.05 -2.91
C LYS A 149 0.47 15.34 -2.36
N GLU A 150 -0.32 15.18 -1.31
CA GLU A 150 -0.26 16.11 -0.18
C GLU A 150 1.22 16.48 0.01
N GLN A 151 1.58 17.71 -0.37
CA GLN A 151 2.95 18.17 -0.20
C GLN A 151 3.16 18.36 1.29
N GLU A 152 3.70 17.32 1.92
CA GLU A 152 4.11 17.35 3.31
C GLU A 152 5.59 17.70 3.38
N THR A 153 5.90 18.83 4.01
CA THR A 153 7.27 19.16 4.40
C THR A 153 7.41 18.95 5.89
N THR A 154 8.29 18.04 6.29
CA THR A 154 8.57 17.74 7.69
C THR A 154 9.97 18.22 8.04
N PHE A 155 10.08 18.99 9.12
CA PHE A 155 11.34 19.47 9.67
C PHE A 155 11.44 18.97 11.12
N LEU A 156 12.49 18.22 11.41
CA LEU A 156 12.75 17.66 12.73
C LEU A 156 14.02 18.27 13.30
N ARG A 157 13.92 18.86 14.49
CA ARG A 157 15.07 19.37 15.25
C ARG A 157 15.11 18.68 16.60
N THR A 158 16.30 18.21 16.98
CA THR A 158 16.54 17.49 18.23
C THR A 158 17.70 18.14 18.98
N VAL A 159 17.63 18.13 20.30
CA VAL A 159 18.75 18.42 21.19
C VAL A 159 19.07 17.19 22.03
N PRO A 160 20.33 16.99 22.45
CA PRO A 160 20.68 15.89 23.35
C PRO A 160 19.89 15.96 24.66
N PHE A 161 19.26 14.85 25.02
CA PHE A 161 18.42 14.75 26.21
C PHE A 161 18.68 13.46 26.96
N THR A 162 18.29 13.46 28.22
CA THR A 162 18.49 12.38 29.18
C THR A 162 17.15 11.96 29.77
N LEU A 163 17.05 10.68 30.12
CA LEU A 163 15.95 10.17 30.93
C LEU A 163 16.40 10.09 32.37
N VAL A 164 15.58 10.66 33.25
CA VAL A 164 15.89 10.80 34.66
C VAL A 164 14.87 10.02 35.47
N GLU A 165 15.33 9.34 36.50
CA GLU A 165 14.46 8.61 37.41
C GLU A 165 13.61 9.58 38.24
N GLY A 166 12.33 9.24 38.48
CA GLY A 166 11.36 10.10 39.16
C GLY A 166 11.72 10.34 40.62
N GLY A 167 12.64 11.28 40.87
CA GLY A 167 13.09 11.72 42.19
C GLY A 167 13.33 13.23 42.22
N GLN A 168 13.51 13.79 43.41
CA GLN A 168 13.88 15.20 43.56
C GLN A 168 15.30 15.42 43.05
N TRP A 169 15.39 16.14 41.93
CA TRP A 169 16.64 16.68 41.41
C TRP A 169 17.37 17.49 42.50
N PRO A 170 18.70 17.37 42.68
CA PRO A 170 19.72 16.95 41.71
C PRO A 170 20.37 15.57 41.95
N GLN A 171 19.76 14.68 42.73
CA GLN A 171 20.38 13.37 43.10
C GLN A 171 19.88 12.17 42.26
N SER A 172 19.16 12.42 41.18
CA SER A 172 18.59 11.36 40.34
C SER A 172 19.61 10.88 39.30
N ASP A 173 19.82 9.56 39.23
CA ASP A 173 20.58 8.96 38.14
C ASP A 173 19.89 9.22 36.78
N TYR A 174 20.70 9.32 35.72
CA TYR A 174 20.22 9.63 34.38
C TYR A 174 20.81 8.68 33.33
N VAL A 175 20.10 8.54 32.21
CA VAL A 175 20.52 7.79 31.02
C VAL A 175 20.52 8.70 29.81
N ILE A 176 21.57 8.65 29.00
CA ILE A 176 21.63 9.38 27.73
C ILE A 176 20.84 8.60 26.68
N VAL A 177 19.90 9.26 26.02
CA VAL A 177 19.15 8.68 24.89
C VAL A 177 19.85 9.06 23.60
N ASN A 178 20.35 8.05 22.86
CA ASN A 178 20.94 8.27 21.56
C ASN A 178 19.91 7.98 20.45
N MET A 179 19.59 9.02 19.69
CA MET A 179 18.61 9.00 18.59
C MET A 179 19.22 8.58 17.24
N ASP A 180 20.54 8.43 17.14
CA ASP A 180 21.26 8.18 15.89
C ASP A 180 20.79 6.87 15.23
N GLY A 181 20.39 6.96 13.96
CA GLY A 181 19.92 5.80 13.19
C GLY A 181 18.54 5.27 13.59
N SER A 182 17.80 5.99 14.45
CA SER A 182 16.41 5.65 14.77
C SER A 182 15.44 6.23 13.74
N SER A 183 14.53 5.41 13.23
CA SER A 183 13.43 5.81 12.33
C SER A 183 12.06 5.46 12.92
N HIS A 184 12.00 5.27 14.23
CA HIS A 184 10.81 4.84 14.95
C HIS A 184 9.86 6.01 15.21
N PRO A 185 8.55 5.75 15.34
CA PRO A 185 7.60 6.79 15.73
C PRO A 185 7.95 7.34 17.12
N LEU A 186 7.87 8.66 17.27
CA LEU A 186 8.23 9.36 18.50
C LEU A 186 6.96 9.80 19.26
N PRO A 187 6.97 9.80 20.61
CA PRO A 187 5.82 10.15 21.44
C PRO A 187 5.66 11.67 21.57
N LEU A 188 5.49 12.35 20.44
CA LEU A 188 5.37 13.80 20.40
C LEU A 188 3.94 14.25 20.74
N THR A 189 3.85 15.32 21.51
CA THR A 189 2.59 16.00 21.87
C THR A 189 2.33 17.12 20.88
N MET A 190 1.09 17.22 20.39
CA MET A 190 0.64 18.36 19.59
C MET A 190 0.55 19.62 20.45
N VAL A 191 1.26 20.68 20.06
CA VAL A 191 1.19 22.00 20.72
C VAL A 191 0.61 23.07 19.83
N TYR A 192 0.71 22.92 18.50
CA TYR A 192 0.12 23.85 17.56
C TYR A 192 -0.48 23.11 16.37
N HIS A 193 -1.70 23.48 16.02
CA HIS A 193 -2.44 22.94 14.88
C HIS A 193 -3.32 24.04 14.30
N GLN A 194 -2.86 24.68 13.23
CA GLN A 194 -3.62 25.76 12.60
C GLN A 194 -3.63 25.62 11.08
N LEU A 195 -4.84 25.66 10.52
CA LEU A 195 -5.07 25.74 9.08
C LEU A 195 -5.05 27.21 8.64
N GLN A 196 -4.11 27.56 7.77
CA GLN A 196 -4.09 28.85 7.08
C GLN A 196 -4.76 28.69 5.71
N PRO A 197 -5.95 29.27 5.50
CA PRO A 197 -6.63 29.19 4.22
C PRO A 197 -5.86 30.00 3.16
N ILE A 198 -5.70 29.44 1.97
CA ILE A 198 -5.16 30.18 0.83
C ILE A 198 -6.33 30.89 0.15
N VAL A 199 -6.21 32.21 -0.03
CA VAL A 199 -7.26 33.00 -0.68
C VAL A 199 -7.47 32.49 -2.10
N ALA A 200 -8.66 31.94 -2.34
CA ALA A 200 -9.08 31.48 -3.65
C ALA A 200 -9.12 32.65 -4.64
N SER A 201 -8.25 32.64 -5.65
CA SER A 201 -8.30 33.62 -6.74
C SER A 201 -9.51 33.37 -7.65
N ARG A 202 -9.96 34.35 -8.44
CA ARG A 202 -11.07 34.15 -9.40
C ARG A 202 -10.83 33.00 -10.40
N TYR A 203 -9.56 32.62 -10.60
CA TYR A 203 -9.17 31.50 -11.46
C TYR A 203 -9.37 30.12 -10.80
N THR A 204 -9.44 30.02 -9.47
CA THR A 204 -9.65 28.74 -8.77
C THR A 204 -11.03 28.16 -9.04
N PHE A 205 -12.05 29.01 -9.22
CA PHE A 205 -13.39 28.59 -9.62
C PHE A 205 -13.38 27.93 -11.02
N ILE A 206 -12.62 28.52 -11.95
CA ILE A 206 -12.46 27.99 -13.31
C ILE A 206 -11.68 26.67 -13.26
N GLN A 207 -10.60 26.60 -12.47
CA GLN A 207 -9.81 25.38 -12.28
C GLN A 207 -10.64 24.24 -11.66
N ALA A 208 -11.49 24.56 -10.68
CA ALA A 208 -12.42 23.61 -10.07
C ALA A 208 -13.47 23.10 -11.08
N LEU A 209 -13.94 23.96 -12.00
CA LEU A 209 -14.90 23.57 -13.04
C LEU A 209 -14.33 22.54 -14.02
N PHE A 210 -13.02 22.58 -14.28
CA PHE A 210 -12.31 21.62 -15.13
C PHE A 210 -11.81 20.37 -14.37
N GLY A 211 -12.20 20.20 -13.09
CA GLY A 211 -11.85 19.01 -12.30
C GLY A 211 -10.38 18.94 -11.90
N HIS A 212 -9.67 20.07 -11.90
CA HIS A 212 -8.30 20.14 -11.39
C HIS A 212 -8.28 20.34 -9.87
N GLU A 213 -7.39 19.63 -9.19
CA GLU A 213 -7.04 19.86 -7.79
C GLU A 213 -6.62 21.31 -7.59
N TYR A 214 -7.14 21.95 -6.54
CA TYR A 214 -6.73 23.30 -6.16
C TYR A 214 -6.41 23.34 -4.65
N PRO A 215 -5.38 24.10 -4.24
CA PRO A 215 -4.99 24.20 -2.84
C PRO A 215 -6.03 25.02 -2.07
N VAL A 216 -6.51 24.48 -0.95
CA VAL A 216 -7.49 25.13 -0.07
C VAL A 216 -6.81 25.81 1.11
N GLY A 217 -5.72 25.23 1.60
CA GLY A 217 -4.99 25.79 2.72
C GLY A 217 -3.71 25.04 3.02
N VAL A 218 -2.87 25.69 3.80
CA VAL A 218 -1.68 25.08 4.38
C VAL A 218 -1.98 24.82 5.85
N LEU A 219 -1.90 23.57 6.26
CA LEU A 219 -2.00 23.17 7.65
C LEU A 219 -0.61 23.13 8.26
N HIS A 220 -0.43 23.90 9.33
CA HIS A 220 0.79 23.92 10.12
C HIS A 220 0.57 23.12 11.39
N GLU A 221 1.37 22.07 11.56
CA GLU A 221 1.42 21.25 12.77
C GLU A 221 2.78 21.39 13.45
N GLU A 222 2.77 21.70 14.75
CA GLU A 222 3.96 21.58 15.60
C GLU A 222 3.73 20.53 16.69
N LYS A 223 4.66 19.58 16.72
CA LYS A 223 4.71 18.43 17.64
C LYS A 223 5.99 18.54 18.46
N ILE A 224 5.90 18.47 19.78
CA ILE A 224 7.05 18.55 20.67
C ILE A 224 7.16 17.35 21.61
N LEU A 225 8.38 17.02 22.03
CA LEU A 225 8.63 16.21 23.22
C LEU A 225 8.96 17.17 24.38
N PRO A 226 8.00 17.46 25.29
CA PRO A 226 8.20 18.43 26.35
C PRO A 226 9.07 17.87 27.48
N LEU A 227 9.69 18.78 28.23
CA LEU A 227 10.44 18.44 29.44
C LEU A 227 9.49 17.92 30.53
N GLY A 228 9.98 17.00 31.37
CA GLY A 228 9.22 16.40 32.47
C GLY A 228 8.19 15.34 32.03
N LYS A 229 8.00 15.13 30.72
CA LYS A 229 7.13 14.06 30.23
C LYS A 229 7.73 12.69 30.58
N CYS A 230 6.93 11.84 31.21
CA CYS A 230 7.32 10.46 31.50
C CYS A 230 7.22 9.63 30.22
N ILE A 231 8.34 9.07 29.75
CA ILE A 231 8.36 8.17 28.59
C ILE A 231 9.13 6.89 28.91
N SER A 232 8.86 5.85 28.13
CA SER A 232 9.60 4.59 28.17
C SER A 232 10.53 4.51 26.95
N ALA A 233 11.82 4.27 27.21
CA ALA A 233 12.82 3.96 26.20
C ALA A 233 13.04 2.44 26.12
N VAL A 234 12.95 1.89 24.92
CA VAL A 234 13.16 0.48 24.61
C VAL A 234 14.35 0.36 23.68
N GLY A 235 15.42 -0.27 24.13
CA GLY A 235 16.63 -0.29 23.35
C GLY A 235 17.75 -1.13 23.93
N ILE A 236 18.87 -1.13 23.23
CA ILE A 236 20.10 -1.76 23.67
C ILE A 236 20.84 -0.75 24.52
N CYS A 237 21.24 -1.16 25.72
CA CYS A 237 22.06 -0.32 26.58
C CYS A 237 23.54 -0.56 26.28
N ASN A 238 24.31 0.53 26.26
CA ASN A 238 25.76 0.50 26.21
C ASN A 238 26.32 1.46 27.26
N SER A 239 27.51 1.17 27.78
CA SER A 239 28.24 2.11 28.64
C SER A 239 29.28 2.85 27.79
N LYS A 240 29.26 4.19 27.81
CA LYS A 240 30.32 5.03 27.25
C LYS A 240 30.86 5.90 28.38
N ASP A 241 32.15 5.81 28.65
CA ASP A 241 32.83 6.61 29.68
C ASP A 241 32.16 6.54 31.08
N GLY A 242 31.57 5.38 31.42
CA GLY A 242 30.85 5.16 32.69
C GLY A 242 29.44 5.76 32.76
N ILE A 243 28.94 6.36 31.67
CA ILE A 243 27.58 6.88 31.56
C ILE A 243 26.74 5.90 30.71
N PRO A 244 25.56 5.47 31.21
CA PRO A 244 24.67 4.62 30.44
C PRO A 244 24.06 5.37 29.24
N GLU A 245 24.16 4.76 28.06
CA GLU A 245 23.57 5.22 26.80
C GLU A 245 22.58 4.15 26.29
N ILE A 246 21.38 4.56 25.90
CA ILE A 246 20.40 3.66 25.25
C ILE A 246 20.30 3.99 23.77
N LYS A 247 20.39 2.96 22.94
CA LYS A 247 20.25 3.03 21.48
C LYS A 247 19.05 2.26 20.98
N SER A 248 18.47 2.75 19.90
CA SER A 248 17.34 2.11 19.21
C SER A 248 17.73 0.73 18.63
N CYS A 249 16.81 -0.23 18.73
CA CYS A 249 16.93 -1.54 18.06
C CYS A 249 16.04 -1.59 16.81
N LYS A 250 16.58 -2.00 15.65
CA LYS A 250 15.84 -2.05 14.37
C LYS A 250 14.76 -3.14 14.31
N GLU A 251 14.81 -4.12 15.20
CA GLU A 251 13.89 -5.26 15.22
C GLU A 251 12.60 -5.00 16.01
N LEU A 252 12.52 -3.83 16.65
CA LEU A 252 11.41 -3.45 17.52
C LEU A 252 10.65 -2.29 16.90
N PRO A 253 9.31 -2.24 17.03
CA PRO A 253 8.51 -1.15 16.48
C PRO A 253 8.59 0.14 17.33
N TYR A 254 9.11 0.04 18.56
CA TYR A 254 9.16 1.13 19.53
C TYR A 254 10.60 1.41 19.93
N PHE A 255 10.96 2.70 19.96
CA PHE A 255 12.18 3.18 20.61
C PHE A 255 11.82 4.04 21.81
N LEU A 256 11.04 5.09 21.59
CA LEU A 256 10.47 5.93 22.63
C LEU A 256 8.96 5.83 22.55
N ALA A 257 8.29 5.64 23.69
CA ALA A 257 6.84 5.52 23.73
C ALA A 257 6.26 6.14 25.01
N ASP A 258 5.07 6.72 24.85
CA ASP A 258 4.24 7.25 25.94
C ASP A 258 3.38 6.13 26.56
N MET A 259 4.00 4.98 26.79
CA MET A 259 3.33 3.75 27.22
C MET A 259 4.21 3.00 28.21
N THR A 260 3.59 2.27 29.13
CA THR A 260 4.28 1.33 30.03
C THR A 260 4.60 0.01 29.32
N LYS A 261 5.47 -0.82 29.91
CA LYS A 261 5.77 -2.16 29.38
C LYS A 261 4.49 -2.98 29.18
N ASP A 262 3.58 -2.96 30.14
CA ASP A 262 2.34 -3.74 30.09
C ASP A 262 1.40 -3.24 28.98
N GLU A 263 1.29 -1.92 28.83
CA GLU A 263 0.52 -1.29 27.74
C GLU A 263 1.13 -1.62 26.37
N MET A 264 2.46 -1.58 26.23
CA MET A 264 3.13 -2.00 25.00
C MET A 264 2.83 -3.46 24.68
N VAL A 265 2.95 -4.36 25.66
CA VAL A 265 2.66 -5.79 25.47
C VAL A 265 1.19 -6.00 25.07
N ALA A 266 0.25 -5.27 25.69
CA ALA A 266 -1.16 -5.33 25.35
C ALA A 266 -1.43 -4.84 23.92
N ASP A 267 -0.84 -3.71 23.52
CA ASP A 267 -0.98 -3.15 22.17
C ASP A 267 -0.38 -4.08 21.09
N LEU A 268 0.83 -4.61 21.30
CA LEU A 268 1.44 -5.61 20.41
C LEU A 268 0.60 -6.89 20.34
N ALA A 269 0.04 -7.35 21.46
CA ALA A 269 -0.81 -8.53 21.49
C ALA A 269 -2.11 -8.31 20.70
N PHE A 270 -2.71 -7.12 20.84
CA PHE A 270 -3.91 -6.72 20.10
C PHE A 270 -3.65 -6.63 18.61
N LYS A 271 -2.57 -5.92 18.19
CA LYS A 271 -2.15 -5.83 16.78
C LYS A 271 -1.86 -7.20 16.19
N ALA A 272 -1.14 -8.06 16.90
CA ALA A 272 -0.86 -9.42 16.44
C ALA A 272 -2.14 -10.24 16.26
N LYS A 273 -3.10 -10.18 17.20
CA LYS A 273 -4.40 -10.84 17.05
C LYS A 273 -5.15 -10.34 15.82
N ILE A 274 -5.22 -9.01 15.62
CA ILE A 274 -5.89 -8.43 14.45
C ILE A 274 -5.23 -8.89 13.14
N LEU A 275 -3.90 -8.85 13.06
CA LEU A 275 -3.17 -9.28 11.86
C LEU A 275 -3.37 -10.76 11.56
N LEU A 276 -3.43 -11.60 12.60
CA LEU A 276 -3.71 -13.03 12.46
C LEU A 276 -5.12 -13.27 11.88
N TRP A 277 -6.16 -12.70 12.51
CA TRP A 277 -7.55 -12.91 12.07
C TRP A 277 -7.83 -12.30 10.70
N SER A 278 -7.32 -11.09 10.42
CA SER A 278 -7.44 -10.48 9.09
C SER A 278 -6.72 -11.30 8.01
N GLY A 279 -5.55 -11.86 8.32
CA GLY A 279 -4.84 -12.77 7.41
C GLY A 279 -5.64 -14.03 7.10
N ILE A 280 -6.26 -14.65 8.11
CA ILE A 280 -7.11 -15.84 7.94
C ILE A 280 -8.33 -15.54 7.08
N VAL A 281 -9.02 -14.42 7.34
CA VAL A 281 -10.23 -14.01 6.60
C VAL A 281 -9.90 -13.68 5.14
N LEU A 282 -8.83 -12.92 4.88
CA LEU A 282 -8.40 -12.60 3.51
C LEU A 282 -7.90 -13.84 2.77
N GLY A 283 -7.20 -14.75 3.48
CA GLY A 283 -6.71 -16.01 2.92
C GLY A 283 -7.85 -16.94 2.51
N SER A 284 -8.86 -17.12 3.37
CA SER A 284 -10.03 -17.96 3.04
C SER A 284 -10.83 -17.39 1.87
N LEU A 285 -11.03 -16.07 1.83
CA LEU A 285 -11.70 -15.40 0.71
C LEU A 285 -10.92 -15.57 -0.60
N SER A 286 -9.59 -15.42 -0.55
CA SER A 286 -8.73 -15.63 -1.73
C SER A 286 -8.83 -17.06 -2.28
N ILE A 287 -8.76 -18.08 -1.40
CA ILE A 287 -8.90 -19.49 -1.80
C ILE A 287 -10.25 -19.75 -2.46
N GLY A 288 -11.34 -19.20 -1.91
CA GLY A 288 -12.67 -19.31 -2.49
C GLY A 288 -12.77 -18.70 -3.89
N VAL A 289 -12.25 -17.48 -4.06
CA VAL A 289 -12.30 -16.76 -5.34
C VAL A 289 -11.42 -17.43 -6.41
N LEU A 290 -10.18 -17.81 -6.06
CA LEU A 290 -9.27 -18.50 -6.97
C LEU A 290 -9.80 -19.90 -7.33
N GLY A 291 -10.32 -20.65 -6.37
CA GLY A 291 -10.94 -21.95 -6.59
C GLY A 291 -12.14 -21.86 -7.54
N PHE A 292 -13.00 -20.86 -7.36
CA PHE A 292 -14.12 -20.61 -8.26
C PHE A 292 -13.67 -20.24 -9.69
N ALA A 293 -12.66 -19.38 -9.82
CA ALA A 293 -12.10 -19.01 -11.13
C ALA A 293 -11.51 -20.23 -11.86
N VAL A 294 -10.74 -21.07 -11.15
CA VAL A 294 -10.19 -22.32 -11.68
C VAL A 294 -11.29 -23.29 -12.11
N MET A 295 -12.32 -23.50 -11.27
CA MET A 295 -13.43 -24.39 -11.58
C MET A 295 -14.24 -23.91 -12.81
N ARG A 296 -14.49 -22.60 -12.92
CA ARG A 296 -15.17 -22.01 -14.07
C ARG A 296 -14.37 -22.20 -15.36
N ASN A 297 -13.05 -22.00 -15.30
CA ASN A 297 -12.17 -22.22 -16.45
C ASN A 297 -12.06 -23.70 -16.82
N TRP A 298 -11.99 -24.58 -15.83
CA TRP A 298 -11.98 -26.04 -16.02
C TRP A 298 -13.26 -26.54 -16.69
N ASN A 299 -14.42 -26.04 -16.27
CA ASN A 299 -15.70 -26.40 -16.89
C ASN A 299 -15.78 -25.95 -18.35
N LYS A 300 -15.28 -24.75 -18.68
CA LYS A 300 -15.16 -24.29 -20.07
C LYS A 300 -14.22 -25.19 -20.87
N TRP A 301 -13.08 -25.55 -20.31
CA TRP A 301 -12.11 -26.43 -20.97
C TRP A 301 -12.64 -27.85 -21.17
N LYS A 302 -13.36 -28.40 -20.19
CA LYS A 302 -14.02 -29.71 -20.30
C LYS A 302 -15.10 -29.71 -21.40
N ALA A 303 -15.90 -28.64 -21.48
CA ALA A 303 -16.91 -28.47 -22.54
C ALA A 303 -16.28 -28.33 -23.94
N TRP A 304 -15.10 -27.71 -24.05
CA TRP A 304 -14.33 -27.68 -25.29
C TRP A 304 -13.71 -29.05 -25.62
N ARG A 305 -13.20 -29.78 -24.61
CA ARG A 305 -12.62 -31.12 -24.78
C ARG A 305 -13.66 -32.15 -25.20
N GLN A 306 -14.88 -32.10 -24.67
CA GLN A 306 -15.98 -32.99 -25.09
C GLN A 306 -16.40 -32.73 -26.55
N ARG A 307 -16.39 -31.48 -27.01
CA ARG A 307 -16.61 -31.16 -28.44
C ARG A 307 -15.49 -31.71 -29.34
N ARG A 308 -14.26 -31.80 -28.84
CA ARG A 308 -13.14 -32.45 -29.55
C ARG A 308 -13.23 -33.98 -29.60
N SER A 309 -13.81 -34.63 -28.60
CA SER A 309 -13.97 -36.10 -28.59
C SER A 309 -15.19 -36.61 -29.34
N GLN A 310 -16.13 -35.75 -29.76
CA GLN A 310 -17.32 -36.13 -30.55
C GLN A 310 -17.21 -35.80 -32.04
N GLN A 311 -16.02 -35.68 -32.62
CA GLN A 311 -15.89 -35.87 -34.07
C GLN A 311 -15.85 -37.39 -34.33
N PRO A 312 -16.93 -38.00 -34.86
CA PRO A 312 -16.86 -39.37 -35.30
C PRO A 312 -16.08 -39.38 -36.62
N ILE A 313 -15.05 -40.21 -36.68
CA ILE A 313 -14.50 -40.67 -37.96
C ILE A 313 -15.60 -41.56 -38.57
N HIS A 314 -16.50 -40.97 -39.37
CA HIS A 314 -17.43 -41.71 -40.22
C HIS A 314 -16.90 -41.68 -41.64
N THR A 315 -16.03 -42.64 -41.94
CA THR A 315 -15.74 -43.12 -43.29
C THR A 315 -16.82 -44.14 -43.68
N THR A 316 -17.60 -43.84 -44.73
CA THR A 316 -17.92 -44.74 -45.88
C THR A 316 -18.98 -44.15 -46.81
N SER A 317 -18.55 -43.93 -48.07
CA SER A 317 -19.24 -44.02 -49.39
C SER A 317 -20.48 -43.16 -49.66
N ASP A 318 -20.64 -42.36 -50.71
CA ASP A 318 -19.89 -41.83 -51.88
C ASP A 318 -20.76 -40.59 -52.28
N GLU A 319 -20.32 -39.37 -52.62
CA GLU A 319 -19.44 -38.91 -53.71
C GLU A 319 -18.85 -37.50 -53.40
N ASP A 320 -17.51 -37.37 -53.43
CA ASP A 320 -16.65 -36.32 -54.06
C ASP A 320 -17.10 -34.83 -54.16
N VAL A 321 -16.38 -33.75 -53.81
CA VAL A 321 -14.97 -33.45 -53.45
C VAL A 321 -14.88 -32.13 -52.64
N SER A 322 -13.94 -32.08 -51.68
CA SER A 322 -13.28 -30.91 -51.04
C SER A 322 -13.89 -30.22 -49.80
N GLN A 323 -13.78 -30.89 -48.65
CA GLN A 323 -13.51 -30.20 -47.39
C GLN A 323 -12.14 -30.67 -46.87
N ILE A 324 -11.09 -29.98 -47.31
CA ILE A 324 -9.74 -30.09 -46.78
C ILE A 324 -9.36 -28.71 -46.23
N ASP A 325 -8.93 -28.72 -44.97
CA ASP A 325 -8.28 -27.66 -44.20
C ASP A 325 -8.87 -26.25 -44.14
N ASP A 326 -9.54 -25.97 -43.01
CA ASP A 326 -9.76 -24.61 -42.51
C ASP A 326 -8.88 -24.30 -41.26
N ASN A 327 -7.80 -25.05 -41.03
CA ASN A 327 -6.87 -24.83 -39.90
C ASN A 327 -5.44 -24.39 -40.30
N GLU A 328 -5.15 -24.09 -41.58
CA GLU A 328 -3.79 -23.76 -42.01
C GLU A 328 -3.45 -22.27 -42.17
N ASP A 329 -4.18 -21.34 -41.55
CA ASP A 329 -3.85 -19.90 -41.72
C ASP A 329 -4.07 -19.06 -40.45
N ALA A 330 -3.65 -19.60 -39.31
CA ALA A 330 -3.43 -18.85 -38.06
C ALA A 330 -1.94 -18.48 -37.88
N GLY A 331 -1.21 -18.35 -38.98
CA GLY A 331 0.13 -17.76 -39.03
C GLY A 331 0.06 -16.24 -39.20
N ASP A 332 1.20 -15.56 -39.03
CA ASP A 332 1.38 -14.11 -39.15
C ASP A 332 1.04 -13.61 -40.57
N VAL A 333 -0.24 -13.36 -40.86
CA VAL A 333 -0.72 -12.80 -42.13
C VAL A 333 -0.50 -11.27 -42.11
N PRO A 334 0.24 -10.69 -43.07
CA PRO A 334 0.45 -9.24 -43.14
C PRO A 334 -0.88 -8.48 -43.18
N GLU A 335 -0.99 -7.36 -42.44
CA GLU A 335 -2.23 -6.58 -42.26
C GLU A 335 -2.98 -6.26 -43.57
N GLY A 336 -2.24 -6.08 -44.68
CA GLY A 336 -2.80 -5.81 -46.02
C GLY A 336 -3.61 -6.96 -46.64
N GLN A 337 -3.49 -8.18 -46.11
CA GLN A 337 -4.11 -9.41 -46.64
C GLN A 337 -5.22 -9.97 -45.74
N LEU A 338 -5.55 -9.28 -44.64
CA LEU A 338 -6.58 -9.70 -43.67
C LEU A 338 -7.99 -9.32 -44.13
N CYS A 339 -8.95 -10.20 -43.86
CA CYS A 339 -10.37 -10.01 -44.11
C CYS A 339 -10.88 -8.70 -43.48
N VAL A 340 -11.55 -7.86 -44.26
CA VAL A 340 -12.04 -6.55 -43.80
C VAL A 340 -13.15 -6.63 -42.73
N ILE A 341 -13.75 -7.81 -42.53
CA ILE A 341 -14.82 -8.04 -41.56
C ILE A 341 -14.26 -8.54 -40.24
N CYS A 342 -13.55 -9.67 -40.25
CA CYS A 342 -13.05 -10.27 -39.00
C CYS A 342 -11.66 -9.80 -38.58
N LEU A 343 -10.87 -9.21 -39.49
CA LEU A 343 -9.48 -8.79 -39.26
C LEU A 343 -8.58 -9.88 -38.66
N MET A 344 -8.97 -11.16 -38.80
CA MET A 344 -8.29 -12.30 -38.16
C MET A 344 -7.80 -13.35 -39.16
N ARG A 345 -8.38 -13.41 -40.37
CA ARG A 345 -8.12 -14.45 -41.37
C ARG A 345 -7.82 -13.83 -42.72
N ARG A 346 -6.98 -14.48 -43.52
CA ARG A 346 -6.62 -14.05 -44.88
C ARG A 346 -7.85 -13.93 -45.80
N ARG A 347 -7.82 -12.95 -46.71
CA ARG A 347 -8.84 -12.80 -47.76
C ARG A 347 -8.71 -13.95 -48.76
N ARG A 348 -9.76 -14.75 -48.89
CA ARG A 348 -9.83 -15.89 -49.82
C ARG A 348 -11.15 -15.98 -50.58
N ALA A 349 -12.01 -14.96 -50.50
CA ALA A 349 -13.31 -14.97 -51.17
C ALA A 349 -13.52 -13.71 -52.02
N ALA A 350 -13.86 -13.91 -53.30
CA ALA A 350 -14.21 -12.86 -54.25
C ALA A 350 -15.70 -12.85 -54.56
N PHE A 351 -16.31 -11.66 -54.59
CA PHE A 351 -17.75 -11.49 -54.78
C PHE A 351 -18.16 -11.29 -56.24
N ILE A 352 -19.18 -12.01 -56.71
CA ILE A 352 -19.73 -11.91 -58.07
C ILE A 352 -20.92 -10.93 -58.08
N PRO A 353 -21.02 -9.99 -59.06
CA PRO A 353 -20.18 -9.86 -60.25
C PRO A 353 -18.99 -8.88 -60.10
N CYS A 354 -18.81 -8.23 -58.95
CA CYS A 354 -17.85 -7.14 -58.81
C CYS A 354 -16.37 -7.56 -58.79
N GLY A 355 -16.06 -8.84 -58.56
CA GLY A 355 -14.71 -9.39 -58.54
C GLY A 355 -13.86 -9.07 -57.30
N HIS A 356 -14.40 -8.34 -56.32
CA HIS A 356 -13.61 -7.87 -55.17
C HIS A 356 -13.26 -8.98 -54.17
N LEU A 357 -11.96 -9.20 -53.95
CA LEU A 357 -11.39 -10.08 -52.92
C LEU A 357 -11.26 -9.32 -51.58
N ALA A 358 -12.28 -9.41 -50.73
CA ALA A 358 -12.38 -8.59 -49.52
C ALA A 358 -12.45 -9.40 -48.21
N CYS A 359 -12.95 -10.64 -48.27
CA CYS A 359 -13.30 -11.41 -47.08
C CYS A 359 -12.60 -12.76 -47.01
N CYS A 360 -12.50 -13.32 -45.80
CA CYS A 360 -12.24 -14.76 -45.66
C CYS A 360 -13.50 -15.54 -46.06
N HIS A 361 -13.36 -16.84 -46.32
CA HIS A 361 -14.46 -17.69 -46.77
C HIS A 361 -15.67 -17.64 -45.81
N THR A 362 -15.44 -17.77 -44.50
CA THR A 362 -16.52 -17.73 -43.49
C THR A 362 -17.28 -16.40 -43.48
N CYS A 363 -16.57 -15.28 -43.59
CA CYS A 363 -17.21 -13.95 -43.60
C CYS A 363 -17.96 -13.69 -44.91
N ALA A 364 -17.49 -14.24 -46.04
CA ALA A 364 -18.18 -14.10 -47.32
C ALA A 364 -19.53 -14.83 -47.33
N VAL A 365 -19.59 -16.04 -46.78
CA VAL A 365 -20.86 -16.79 -46.60
C VAL A 365 -21.83 -16.02 -45.70
N SER A 366 -21.31 -15.35 -44.65
CA SER A 366 -22.14 -14.49 -43.80
C SER A 366 -22.73 -13.30 -44.59
N VAL A 367 -21.97 -12.68 -45.48
CA VAL A 367 -22.45 -11.56 -46.32
C VAL A 367 -23.49 -12.02 -47.34
N GLU A 368 -23.33 -13.22 -47.91
CA GLU A 368 -24.31 -13.81 -48.83
C GLU A 368 -25.66 -14.11 -48.18
N SER A 369 -25.65 -14.48 -46.90
CA SER A 369 -26.85 -14.82 -46.13
C SER A 369 -27.63 -13.60 -45.61
N GLU A 370 -27.16 -12.38 -45.88
CA GLU A 370 -27.89 -11.15 -45.53
C GLU A 370 -29.11 -10.93 -46.45
N VAL A 371 -30.12 -10.23 -45.93
CA VAL A 371 -31.36 -9.91 -46.68
C VAL A 371 -31.08 -9.06 -47.93
N SER A 372 -29.98 -8.29 -47.94
CA SER A 372 -29.52 -7.54 -49.12
C SER A 372 -27.99 -7.63 -49.23
N PRO A 373 -27.45 -8.69 -49.86
CA PRO A 373 -26.02 -8.96 -49.86
C PRO A 373 -25.30 -7.91 -50.73
N LYS A 374 -24.35 -7.18 -50.14
CA LYS A 374 -23.59 -6.11 -50.81
C LYS A 374 -22.10 -6.29 -50.56
N CYS A 375 -21.30 -6.00 -51.57
CA CYS A 375 -19.85 -6.07 -51.46
C CYS A 375 -19.36 -5.03 -50.44
N PRO A 376 -18.54 -5.42 -49.44
CA PRO A 376 -17.99 -4.47 -48.46
C PRO A 376 -17.12 -3.37 -49.06
N LEU A 377 -16.55 -3.59 -50.26
CA LEU A 377 -15.68 -2.61 -50.93
C LEU A 377 -16.46 -1.66 -51.84
N CYS A 378 -17.25 -2.18 -52.79
CA CYS A 378 -17.92 -1.35 -53.79
C CYS A 378 -19.43 -1.19 -53.59
N ARG A 379 -20.01 -1.84 -52.57
CA ARG A 379 -21.45 -1.86 -52.26
C ARG A 379 -22.37 -2.39 -53.36
N GLN A 380 -21.81 -2.96 -54.43
CA GLN A 380 -22.56 -3.64 -55.49
C GLN A 380 -23.26 -4.88 -54.93
N ALA A 381 -24.47 -5.17 -55.40
CA ALA A 381 -25.23 -6.34 -54.99
C ALA A 381 -24.46 -7.63 -55.35
N VAL A 382 -24.31 -8.51 -54.36
CA VAL A 382 -23.59 -9.78 -54.47
C VAL A 382 -24.57 -10.88 -54.83
N ARG A 383 -24.24 -11.69 -55.85
CA ARG A 383 -25.03 -12.87 -56.21
C ARG A 383 -24.50 -14.14 -55.54
N ASN A 384 -23.18 -14.27 -55.49
CA ASN A 384 -22.47 -15.40 -54.89
C ASN A 384 -21.01 -14.99 -54.65
N SER A 385 -20.26 -15.76 -53.88
CA SER A 385 -18.80 -15.63 -53.72
C SER A 385 -18.10 -16.91 -54.11
N ILE A 386 -16.85 -16.77 -54.56
CA ILE A 386 -15.98 -17.88 -54.94
C ILE A 386 -14.77 -17.88 -54.02
N ARG A 387 -14.38 -19.06 -53.53
CA ARG A 387 -13.13 -19.26 -52.79
C ARG A 387 -11.96 -19.29 -53.77
N ILE A 388 -10.98 -18.42 -53.56
CA ILE A 388 -9.73 -18.36 -54.30
C ILE A 388 -8.67 -19.14 -53.53
N PHE A 389 -8.00 -20.05 -54.22
CA PHE A 389 -6.81 -20.76 -53.73
C PHE A 389 -5.60 -20.13 -54.41
N GLU A 390 -4.67 -19.60 -53.61
CA GLU A 390 -3.36 -19.17 -54.09
C GLU A 390 -2.46 -20.41 -54.18
N CYS A 391 -1.84 -20.64 -55.34
CA CYS A 391 -0.91 -21.74 -55.59
C CYS A 391 0.52 -21.39 -55.15
#